data_AF-A0A1V2Q098-F1
#
_entry.id   AF-A0A1V2Q098-F1
#
_cell.length_a   1.000
_cell.length_b   1.000
_cell.length_c   1.000
_cell.angle_alpha   90.00
_cell.angle_beta   90.00
_cell.angle_gamma   90.00
#
_symmetry.space_group_name_H-M   'P 1'
#
loop_
_entity.id
_entity.type
_entity.pdbx_description
1 polymer ?
#
loop_
_entity_poly.entity_id
_entity_poly.type
_entity_poly.pdbx_seq_one_letter_code
_entity_poly.pdbx_strand_id
1 'polypeptide(L)'
;MDDWGAVVRASEKRGDWDKAITVVGSVAECSSPDPYLHDAHLWHMDLLAKAGRLDELARWGERDRCARRRLDRLLYEQGRDSELRHRADCGDKTAFYKLVCLLRDRGDQKAARQTVADIDPTDTYATHLALEPHTRVERNGSG
;
A
#
# COMPACT_ATOMS: atom_id res chain seq x y z
N MET A 1 -8.71 -23.51 20.82
CA MET A 1 -8.85 -22.81 19.53
C MET A 1 -8.63 -21.36 19.86
N ASP A 2 -7.39 -20.90 19.70
CA ASP A 2 -6.93 -19.66 20.31
C ASP A 2 -7.71 -18.47 19.74
N ASP A 3 -8.37 -17.73 20.63
CA ASP A 3 -9.21 -16.58 20.28
C ASP A 3 -8.38 -15.32 20.00
N TRP A 4 -7.31 -15.49 19.22
CA TRP A 4 -6.42 -14.40 18.82
C TRP A 4 -7.23 -13.31 18.07
N GLY A 5 -8.21 -13.72 17.25
CA GLY A 5 -9.04 -12.81 16.48
C GLY A 5 -9.88 -11.87 17.35
N ALA A 6 -10.50 -12.33 18.45
CA ALA A 6 -11.21 -11.42 19.35
C ALA A 6 -10.24 -10.51 20.11
N VAL A 7 -9.06 -11.01 20.49
CA VAL A 7 -8.03 -10.18 21.15
C VAL A 7 -7.59 -9.04 20.24
N VAL A 8 -7.33 -9.31 18.96
CA VAL A 8 -6.94 -8.29 17.97
C VAL A 8 -8.05 -7.26 17.80
N ARG A 9 -9.31 -7.70 17.56
CA ARG A 9 -10.48 -6.81 17.45
C ARG A 9 -10.67 -5.93 18.69
N ALA A 10 -10.55 -6.50 19.88
CA ALA A 10 -10.71 -5.76 21.13
C ALA A 10 -9.59 -4.74 21.35
N SER A 11 -8.35 -5.08 20.93
CA SER A 11 -7.19 -4.20 21.06
C SER A 11 -7.25 -3.04 20.04
N GLU A 12 -7.63 -3.33 18.80
CA GLU A 12 -7.90 -2.31 17.76
C GLU A 12 -8.97 -1.32 18.22
N LYS A 13 -10.09 -1.80 18.78
CA LYS A 13 -11.17 -0.93 19.30
C LYS A 13 -10.69 0.02 20.42
N ARG A 14 -9.67 -0.39 21.18
CA ARG A 14 -9.10 0.42 22.27
C ARG A 14 -7.94 1.30 21.81
N GLY A 15 -7.51 1.21 20.55
CA GLY A 15 -6.31 1.88 20.05
C GLY A 15 -5.01 1.26 20.58
N ASP A 16 -5.07 0.04 21.13
CA ASP A 16 -3.90 -0.71 21.60
C ASP A 16 -3.25 -1.42 20.39
N TRP A 17 -2.60 -0.61 19.56
CA TRP A 17 -2.02 -1.05 18.29
C TRP A 17 -0.88 -2.05 18.51
N ASP A 18 -0.03 -1.83 19.51
CA ASP A 18 1.08 -2.75 19.84
C ASP A 18 0.58 -4.17 20.11
N LYS A 19 -0.45 -4.29 20.94
CA LYS A 19 -1.04 -5.59 21.25
C LYS A 19 -1.71 -6.21 20.05
N ALA A 20 -2.49 -5.43 19.29
CA ALA A 20 -3.18 -5.92 18.10
C ALA A 20 -2.17 -6.48 17.07
N ILE A 21 -1.12 -5.72 16.79
CA ILE A 21 -0.05 -6.06 15.84
C ILE A 21 0.73 -7.29 16.31
N THR A 22 1.10 -7.34 17.59
CA THR A 22 1.86 -8.47 18.15
C THR A 22 1.08 -9.77 18.05
N VAL A 23 -0.20 -9.75 18.43
CA VAL A 23 -1.03 -10.96 18.46
C VAL A 23 -1.30 -11.47 17.05
N VAL A 24 -1.73 -10.60 16.13
CA VAL A 24 -1.98 -11.02 14.73
C VAL A 24 -0.69 -11.46 14.04
N GLY A 25 0.44 -10.78 14.32
CA GLY A 25 1.73 -11.06 13.72
C GLY A 25 2.29 -12.44 14.09
N SER A 26 1.92 -12.97 15.27
CA SER A 26 2.34 -14.31 15.71
C SER A 26 1.69 -15.47 14.95
N VAL A 27 0.58 -15.22 14.25
CA VAL A 27 -0.19 -16.22 13.48
C VAL A 27 -0.26 -15.88 11.98
N ALA A 28 0.32 -14.75 11.57
CA ALA A 28 0.28 -14.26 10.20
C ALA A 28 1.20 -15.07 9.28
N GLU A 29 0.64 -15.68 8.23
CA GLU A 29 1.40 -16.41 7.23
C GLU A 29 0.95 -16.07 5.80
N CYS A 30 1.82 -15.39 5.04
CA CYS A 30 1.49 -14.94 3.68
C CYS A 30 1.20 -16.11 2.71
N SER A 31 1.91 -17.23 2.83
CA SER A 31 1.84 -18.36 1.89
C SER A 31 1.08 -19.58 2.44
N SER A 32 0.31 -19.40 3.52
CA SER A 32 -0.44 -20.50 4.11
C SER A 32 -1.62 -20.91 3.21
N PRO A 33 -1.88 -22.20 3.03
CA PRO A 33 -3.13 -22.67 2.43
C PRO A 33 -4.32 -22.50 3.39
N ASP A 34 -4.06 -22.25 4.68
CA ASP A 34 -5.09 -21.94 5.66
C ASP A 34 -5.59 -20.49 5.46
N PRO A 35 -6.86 -20.29 5.08
CA PRO A 35 -7.41 -18.96 4.87
C PRO A 35 -7.36 -18.09 6.13
N TYR A 36 -7.43 -18.67 7.34
CA TYR A 36 -7.37 -17.90 8.57
C TYR A 36 -5.98 -17.30 8.83
N LEU A 37 -4.91 -18.05 8.53
CA LEU A 37 -3.54 -17.57 8.70
C LEU A 37 -3.16 -16.56 7.60
N HIS A 38 -3.70 -16.76 6.38
CA HIS A 38 -3.57 -15.78 5.31
C HIS A 38 -4.34 -14.48 5.63
N ASP A 39 -5.56 -14.57 6.14
CA ASP A 39 -6.35 -13.40 6.56
C ASP A 39 -5.67 -12.66 7.72
N ALA A 40 -5.08 -13.40 8.67
CA ALA A 40 -4.26 -12.80 9.73
C ALA A 40 -3.09 -12.01 9.14
N HIS A 41 -2.43 -12.53 8.11
CA HIS A 41 -1.36 -11.82 7.41
C HIS A 41 -1.83 -10.50 6.80
N LEU A 42 -2.97 -10.50 6.11
CA LEU A 42 -3.54 -9.26 5.55
C LEU A 42 -3.92 -8.27 6.65
N TRP A 43 -4.53 -8.76 7.74
CA TRP A 43 -4.91 -7.92 8.88
C TRP A 43 -3.70 -7.33 9.60
N HIS A 44 -2.59 -8.07 9.70
CA HIS A 44 -1.33 -7.53 10.23
C HIS A 44 -0.86 -6.31 9.43
N MET A 45 -0.89 -6.38 8.10
CA MET A 45 -0.51 -5.25 7.24
C MET A 45 -1.46 -4.06 7.40
N ASP A 46 -2.76 -4.33 7.55
CA ASP A 46 -3.75 -3.28 7.79
C ASP A 46 -3.58 -2.61 9.16
N LEU A 47 -3.20 -3.36 10.19
CA LEU A 47 -2.95 -2.80 11.52
C LEU A 47 -1.70 -1.92 11.54
N LEU A 48 -0.62 -2.34 10.87
CA LEU A 48 0.57 -1.50 10.68
C LEU A 48 0.21 -0.19 9.96
N ALA A 49 -0.61 -0.27 8.91
CA ALA A 49 -1.10 0.89 8.18
C ALA A 49 -1.95 1.82 9.05
N LYS A 50 -2.94 1.29 9.77
CA LYS A 50 -3.83 2.06 10.67
C LYS A 50 -3.08 2.71 11.82
N ALA A 51 -2.05 2.03 12.34
CA ALA A 51 -1.19 2.55 13.41
C ALA A 51 -0.17 3.58 12.91
N GLY A 52 -0.09 3.88 11.61
CA GLY A 52 0.89 4.80 11.03
C GLY A 52 2.33 4.25 11.04
N ARG A 53 2.52 2.95 11.25
CA ARG A 53 3.83 2.28 11.34
C ARG A 53 4.38 1.95 9.96
N LEU A 54 4.58 3.00 9.17
CA LEU A 54 4.94 2.88 7.76
C LEU A 54 6.34 2.33 7.55
N ASP A 55 7.27 2.62 8.46
CA ASP A 55 8.62 2.06 8.42
C ASP A 55 8.62 0.56 8.71
N GLU A 56 7.78 0.09 9.62
CA GLU A 56 7.60 -1.35 9.87
C GLU A 56 6.98 -2.02 8.65
N LEU A 57 5.93 -1.42 8.07
CA LEU A 57 5.29 -1.93 6.86
C LEU A 57 6.27 -1.94 5.67
N ALA A 58 7.16 -0.94 5.57
CA ALA A 58 8.19 -0.87 4.55
C ALA A 58 9.21 -2.00 4.69
N ARG A 59 9.70 -2.26 5.92
CA ARG A 59 10.61 -3.38 6.20
C ARG A 59 9.98 -4.73 5.86
N TRP A 60 8.70 -4.93 6.18
CA TRP A 60 7.98 -6.12 5.73
C TRP A 60 7.92 -6.21 4.20
N GLY A 61 7.67 -5.07 3.54
CA GLY A 61 7.61 -4.94 2.08
C GLY A 61 8.86 -5.34 1.31
N GLU A 62 10.03 -5.39 1.95
CA GLU A 62 11.28 -5.86 1.32
C GLU A 62 11.19 -7.35 0.95
N ARG A 63 10.48 -8.15 1.75
CA ARG A 63 10.32 -9.59 1.55
C ARG A 63 8.89 -10.03 1.26
N ASP A 64 7.92 -9.16 1.51
CA ASP A 64 6.50 -9.47 1.42
C ASP A 64 5.78 -8.58 0.39
N ARG A 65 5.27 -9.21 -0.66
CA ARG A 65 4.59 -8.50 -1.75
C ARG A 65 3.26 -7.88 -1.31
N CYS A 66 2.56 -8.47 -0.34
CA CYS A 66 1.32 -7.94 0.20
C CYS A 66 1.59 -6.68 1.02
N ALA A 67 2.61 -6.72 1.90
CA ALA A 67 3.07 -5.57 2.66
C ALA A 67 3.47 -4.40 1.75
N ARG A 68 4.28 -4.70 0.71
CA ARG A 68 4.76 -3.73 -0.26
C ARG A 68 3.61 -3.02 -0.97
N ARG A 69 2.68 -3.81 -1.54
CA ARG A 69 1.50 -3.28 -2.23
C ARG A 69 0.59 -2.50 -1.29
N ARG A 70 0.48 -2.92 -0.02
CA ARG A 70 -0.34 -2.22 0.97
C ARG A 70 0.24 -0.83 1.27
N LEU A 71 1.56 -0.75 1.44
CA LEU A 71 2.26 0.52 1.64
C LEU A 71 2.10 1.44 0.42
N ASP A 72 2.36 0.96 -0.79
CA ASP A 72 2.23 1.80 -2.01
C ASP A 72 0.80 2.35 -2.18
N ARG A 73 -0.21 1.52 -1.87
CA ARG A 73 -1.61 1.96 -1.87
C ARG A 73 -1.85 3.06 -0.84
N LEU A 74 -1.36 2.89 0.38
CA LEU A 74 -1.53 3.86 1.45
C LEU A 74 -0.83 5.19 1.14
N LEU A 75 0.40 5.14 0.61
CA LEU A 75 1.12 6.34 0.19
C LEU A 75 0.36 7.09 -0.91
N TYR A 76 -0.22 6.36 -1.87
CA TYR A 76 -1.09 6.95 -2.89
C TYR A 76 -2.35 7.59 -2.29
N GLU A 77 -3.05 6.89 -1.40
CA GLU A 77 -4.25 7.39 -0.71
C GLU A 77 -3.97 8.66 0.12
N GLN A 78 -2.78 8.74 0.71
CA GLN A 78 -2.31 9.90 1.48
C GLN A 78 -1.66 10.98 0.61
N GLY A 79 -1.49 10.75 -0.69
CA GLY A 79 -0.85 11.70 -1.60
C GLY A 79 0.65 11.91 -1.34
N ARG A 80 1.35 10.88 -0.89
CA ARG A 80 2.78 10.90 -0.56
C ARG A 80 3.64 10.60 -1.79
N ASP A 81 3.69 11.56 -2.71
CA ASP A 81 4.40 11.42 -3.99
C ASP A 81 5.92 11.26 -3.83
N SER A 82 6.53 11.95 -2.88
CA SER A 82 7.98 11.86 -2.63
C SER A 82 8.41 10.47 -2.19
N GLU A 83 7.63 9.82 -1.32
CA GLU A 83 7.90 8.45 -0.86
C GLU A 83 7.63 7.41 -1.95
N LEU A 84 6.56 7.61 -2.74
CA LEU A 84 6.31 6.77 -3.93
C LEU A 84 7.44 6.91 -4.94
N ARG A 85 7.95 8.13 -5.16
CA ARG A 85 9.07 8.42 -6.05
C ARG A 85 10.33 7.69 -5.60
N HIS A 86 10.71 7.84 -4.33
CA HIS A 86 11.87 7.16 -3.78
C HIS A 86 11.81 5.64 -3.99
N ARG A 87 10.66 5.01 -3.70
CA ARG A 87 10.47 3.57 -3.89
C ARG A 87 10.51 3.16 -5.36
N ALA A 88 9.94 3.98 -6.25
CA ALA A 88 9.99 3.76 -7.69
C ALA A 88 11.42 3.85 -8.24
N ASP A 89 12.20 4.82 -7.78
CA ASP A 89 13.63 4.96 -8.13
C ASP A 89 14.45 3.75 -7.60
N CYS A 90 14.03 3.11 -6.51
CA CYS A 90 14.59 1.84 -6.03
C CYS A 90 14.08 0.60 -6.81
N GLY A 91 13.34 0.78 -7.90
CA GLY A 91 12.86 -0.29 -8.78
C GLY A 91 11.51 -0.89 -8.39
N ASP A 92 10.77 -0.31 -7.44
CA ASP A 92 9.41 -0.76 -7.14
C ASP A 92 8.41 -0.30 -8.21
N LYS A 93 8.13 -1.21 -9.15
CA LYS A 93 7.15 -0.96 -10.22
C LYS A 93 5.75 -0.61 -9.71
N THR A 94 5.35 -1.13 -8.55
CA THR A 94 4.02 -0.81 -8.01
C THR A 94 3.98 0.63 -7.51
N ALA A 95 5.02 1.07 -6.79
CA ALA A 95 5.18 2.47 -6.39
C ALA A 95 5.27 3.40 -7.59
N PHE A 96 5.98 3.01 -8.65
CA PHE A 96 6.07 3.77 -9.90
C PHE A 96 4.70 4.04 -10.51
N TYR A 97 3.89 2.99 -10.73
CA TYR A 97 2.55 3.17 -11.29
C TYR A 97 1.64 3.99 -10.36
N LYS A 98 1.77 3.81 -9.04
CA LYS A 98 1.02 4.60 -8.06
C LYS A 98 1.40 6.07 -8.08
N LEU A 99 2.67 6.42 -8.28
CA LEU A 99 3.10 7.80 -8.47
C LEU A 99 2.51 8.42 -9.73
N VAL A 100 2.57 7.71 -10.86
CA VAL A 100 1.99 8.18 -12.13
C VAL A 100 0.48 8.39 -11.98
N CYS A 101 -0.24 7.45 -11.35
CA CYS A 101 -1.65 7.62 -11.01
C CYS A 101 -1.89 8.85 -10.13
N LEU A 102 -1.12 9.01 -9.05
CA LEU A 102 -1.30 10.13 -8.11
C LEU A 102 -1.16 11.48 -8.79
N LEU A 103 -0.14 11.65 -9.63
CA LEU A 103 0.10 12.89 -10.37
C LEU A 103 -1.04 13.18 -11.35
N ARG A 104 -1.55 12.14 -12.03
CA ARG A 104 -2.72 12.27 -12.92
C ARG A 104 -3.99 12.66 -12.18
N ASP A 105 -4.24 12.05 -11.02
CA ASP A 105 -5.43 12.33 -10.22
C ASP A 105 -5.43 13.76 -9.67
N ARG A 106 -4.25 14.36 -9.52
CA ARG A 106 -4.06 15.79 -9.21
C ARG A 106 -4.15 16.72 -10.43
N GLY A 107 -4.29 16.17 -11.63
CA GLY A 107 -4.29 16.92 -12.88
C GLY A 107 -2.90 17.30 -13.41
N ASP A 108 -1.82 16.82 -12.77
CA ASP A 108 -0.45 17.12 -13.19
C ASP A 108 0.06 16.10 -14.23
N GLN A 109 -0.54 16.19 -15.42
CA GLN A 109 -0.18 15.38 -16.58
C GLN A 109 1.29 15.58 -17.00
N LYS A 110 1.84 16.78 -16.80
CA LYS A 110 3.23 17.08 -17.14
C LYS A 110 4.17 16.32 -16.20
N ALA A 111 3.93 16.39 -14.89
CA ALA A 111 4.72 15.65 -13.92
C ALA A 111 4.58 14.13 -14.09
N ALA A 112 3.40 13.62 -14.43
CA ALA A 112 3.19 12.21 -14.69
C ALA A 112 4.07 11.71 -15.85
N ARG A 113 4.11 12.44 -16.97
CA ARG A 113 4.96 12.11 -18.13
C ARG A 113 6.45 12.24 -17.80
N GLN A 114 6.84 13.29 -17.08
CA GLN A 114 8.22 13.46 -16.66
C GLN A 114 8.67 12.30 -15.76
N THR A 115 7.81 11.86 -14.84
CA THR A 115 8.08 10.72 -13.96
C THR A 115 8.35 9.45 -14.77
N VAL A 116 7.56 9.17 -15.81
CA VAL A 116 7.81 8.02 -16.70
C VAL A 116 9.15 8.16 -17.41
N ALA A 117 9.41 9.34 -17.99
CA ALA A 117 10.66 9.60 -18.71
C ALA A 117 11.90 9.45 -17.82
N ASP A 118 11.80 9.84 -16.55
CA ASP A 118 12.93 9.81 -15.61
C ASP A 118 13.21 8.40 -15.06
N ILE A 119 12.17 7.59 -14.83
CA ILE A 119 12.30 6.31 -14.12
C ILE A 119 12.45 5.15 -15.10
N ASP A 120 11.51 5.02 -16.03
CA ASP A 120 11.51 3.94 -17.02
C ASP A 120 10.78 4.42 -18.29
N PRO A 121 11.48 5.11 -19.21
CA PRO A 121 10.89 5.58 -20.46
C PRO A 121 10.50 4.44 -21.41
N THR A 122 10.94 3.21 -21.13
CA THR A 122 10.62 2.02 -21.93
C THR A 122 9.36 1.31 -21.46
N ASP A 123 8.84 1.66 -20.29
CA ASP A 123 7.61 1.10 -19.76
C ASP A 123 6.40 1.65 -20.54
N THR A 124 5.94 0.85 -21.50
CA THR A 124 4.81 1.19 -22.38
C THR A 124 3.51 1.35 -21.60
N TYR A 125 3.32 0.57 -20.53
CA TYR A 125 2.15 0.68 -19.68
C TYR A 125 2.14 2.01 -18.92
N ALA A 126 3.25 2.37 -18.28
CA ALA A 126 3.37 3.65 -17.58
C ALA A 126 3.27 4.84 -18.54
N THR A 127 3.83 4.72 -19.75
CA THR A 127 3.70 5.74 -20.80
C THR A 127 2.24 5.95 -21.18
N HIS A 128 1.49 4.88 -21.48
CA HIS A 128 0.06 4.99 -21.79
C HIS A 128 -0.71 5.58 -20.60
N LEU A 129 -0.45 5.08 -19.40
CA LEU A 129 -1.06 5.57 -18.17
C LEU A 129 -0.86 7.08 -18.04
N ALA A 130 0.36 7.60 -18.23
CA ALA A 130 0.70 9.03 -18.16
C ALA A 130 0.13 9.90 -19.29
N LEU A 131 -0.37 9.30 -20.37
CA LEU A 131 -0.99 10.01 -21.49
C LEU A 131 -2.52 10.02 -21.39
N GLU A 132 -3.10 9.07 -20.64
CA GLU A 132 -4.54 8.96 -20.51
C GLU A 132 -5.12 10.22 -19.85
N PRO A 133 -6.10 10.90 -20.50
CA PRO A 133 -6.82 11.99 -19.87
C PRO A 133 -7.55 11.47 -18.64
N HIS A 134 -7.44 12.18 -17.53
CA HIS A 134 -8.15 11.82 -16.31
C HIS A 134 -9.65 11.99 -16.56
N THR A 135 -10.40 10.89 -16.68
CA THR A 135 -11.84 10.94 -16.47
C THR A 135 -12.01 11.17 -14.98
N ARG A 136 -12.65 12.29 -14.59
CA ARG A 136 -13.03 12.51 -13.20
C ARG A 136 -14.05 11.44 -12.83
N VAL A 137 -13.56 10.29 -12.37
CA VAL A 137 -14.37 9.37 -11.60
C VAL A 137 -14.60 10.11 -10.29
N GLU A 138 -15.77 10.73 -10.17
CA GLU A 138 -16.27 11.19 -8.89
C GLU A 138 -16.17 10.00 -7.94
N ARG A 139 -15.18 10.04 -7.04
CA ARG A 139 -15.13 9.11 -5.93
C ARG A 139 -16.32 9.45 -5.06
N ASN A 140 -17.46 8.84 -5.36
CA ASN A 140 -18.59 8.75 -4.47
C ASN A 140 -18.12 7.95 -3.25
N GLY A 141 -17.52 8.67 -2.29
CA GLY A 141 -17.48 8.24 -0.91
C GLY A 141 -18.89 8.31 -0.37
N SER A 142 -19.58 7.17 -0.42
CA SER A 142 -20.87 6.97 0.25
C SER A 142 -20.83 5.64 0.99
N GLY A 143 -20.94 5.71 2.31
CA GLY A 143 -21.30 4.59 3.19
C GLY A 143 -20.19 4.10 4.09
#